data_AF-A0A2N1MBP2-F1
#
_entry.id   AF-A0A2N1MBP2-F1
#
_cell.length_a   1.000
_cell.length_b   1.000
_cell.length_c   1.000
_cell.angle_alpha   90.00
_cell.angle_beta   90.00
_cell.angle_gamma   90.00
#
_symmetry.space_group_name_H-M   'P 1'
#
loop_
_entity.id
_entity.type
_entity.pdbx_description
1 polymer ?
#
loop_
_entity_poly.entity_id
_entity_poly.type
_entity_poly.pdbx_seq_one_letter_code
_entity_poly.pdbx_strand_id
1 'polypeptide(L)'
;MDIDKGSQGRKFIAVSKKCCYLCRLYIKFIQSKGHKFVIFGSHNKLYHKWQLPIPFRKDFIPHASFYLDEIIENEINHLTSLRATSDSDPESENRDYKKIRFVRKMELSEEDL
;
A
#
# COMPACT_ATOMS: atom_id res chain seq x y z
N MET A 1 -20.51 14.69 -17.64
CA MET A 1 -19.41 15.30 -16.87
C MET A 1 -18.42 15.84 -17.87
N ASP A 2 -18.57 17.12 -18.20
CA ASP A 2 -17.70 17.81 -19.13
C ASP A 2 -16.34 18.10 -18.47
N ILE A 3 -15.27 17.63 -19.10
CA ILE A 3 -13.91 17.94 -18.68
C ILE A 3 -13.52 19.26 -19.35
N ASP A 4 -13.32 20.25 -18.48
CA ASP A 4 -12.91 21.63 -18.74
C ASP A 4 -11.77 21.75 -19.78
N LYS A 5 -12.00 22.59 -20.79
CA LYS A 5 -11.03 22.98 -21.82
C LYS A 5 -10.09 24.07 -21.26
N GLY A 6 -9.30 23.74 -20.23
CA GLY A 6 -8.42 24.70 -19.56
C GLY A 6 -6.98 24.22 -19.31
N SER A 7 -6.68 22.93 -19.49
CA SER A 7 -5.40 22.35 -19.06
C SER A 7 -4.50 21.95 -20.23
N GLN A 8 -3.97 22.94 -20.97
CA GLN A 8 -2.90 22.68 -21.95
C GLN A 8 -1.67 22.10 -21.21
N GLY A 9 -1.51 20.78 -21.25
CA GLY A 9 -0.35 20.04 -20.73
C GLY A 9 -0.60 19.09 -19.56
N ARG A 10 -1.76 19.14 -18.88
CA ARG A 10 -2.08 18.18 -17.80
C ARG A 10 -3.10 17.16 -18.29
N LYS A 11 -2.69 15.88 -18.33
CA LYS A 11 -3.59 14.76 -18.61
C LYS A 11 -4.15 14.24 -17.29
N PHE A 12 -5.47 14.28 -17.15
CA PHE A 12 -6.16 13.71 -16.00
C PHE A 12 -6.65 12.31 -16.38
N ILE A 13 -6.30 11.32 -15.56
CA ILE A 13 -6.80 9.95 -15.69
C ILE A 13 -7.69 9.69 -14.47
N ALA A 14 -9.00 9.53 -14.72
CA ALA A 14 -9.93 9.08 -13.70
C ALA A 14 -9.85 7.55 -13.61
N VAL A 15 -9.69 7.03 -12.40
CA VAL A 15 -9.68 5.58 -12.13
C VAL A 15 -10.92 5.21 -11.30
N SER A 16 -11.56 4.08 -11.63
CA SER A 16 -12.79 3.63 -10.98
C SER A 16 -12.58 3.06 -9.58
N LYS A 17 -11.34 2.82 -9.16
CA LYS A 17 -11.00 2.23 -7.86
C LYS A 17 -10.03 3.11 -7.09
N LYS A 18 -10.28 3.24 -5.78
CA LYS A 18 -9.37 3.88 -4.83
C LYS A 18 -7.98 3.20 -4.88
N CYS A 19 -6.93 4.01 -4.74
CA CYS A 19 -5.54 3.58 -4.90
C CYS A 19 -5.09 2.62 -3.79
N CYS A 20 -4.60 1.41 -4.12
CA CYS A 20 -4.12 0.45 -3.13
C CYS A 20 -2.79 0.89 -2.48
N TYR A 21 -2.31 0.19 -1.45
CA TYR A 21 -1.03 0.51 -0.80
C TYR A 21 0.15 0.56 -1.79
N LEU A 22 0.32 -0.49 -2.60
CA LEU A 22 1.40 -0.56 -3.59
C LEU A 22 1.27 0.49 -4.69
N CYS A 23 0.06 0.73 -5.20
CA CYS A 23 -0.17 1.80 -6.17
C CYS A 23 0.19 3.18 -5.58
N ARG A 24 -0.17 3.43 -4.31
CA ARG A 24 0.11 4.70 -3.64
C ARG A 24 1.61 4.89 -3.44
N LEU A 25 2.31 3.85 -3.00
CA LEU A 25 3.77 3.86 -2.88
C LEU A 25 4.44 4.10 -4.23
N TYR A 26 4.00 3.41 -5.28
CA TYR A 26 4.56 3.58 -6.62
C TYR A 26 4.36 5.00 -7.14
N ILE A 27 3.17 5.58 -6.99
CA ILE A 27 2.93 6.95 -7.46
C ILE A 27 3.75 7.96 -6.66
N LYS A 28 3.89 7.80 -5.34
CA LYS A 28 4.77 8.65 -4.52
C LYS A 28 6.25 8.54 -4.96
N PHE A 29 6.70 7.31 -5.23
CA PHE A 29 8.04 7.07 -5.76
C PHE A 29 8.25 7.76 -7.10
N ILE A 30 7.30 7.67 -8.02
CA ILE A 30 7.39 8.32 -9.32
C ILE A 30 7.30 9.86 -9.20
N GLN A 31 6.54 10.38 -8.22
CA GLN A 31 6.53 11.80 -7.88
C GLN A 31 7.91 12.29 -7.40
N SER A 32 8.61 11.50 -6.59
CA SER A 32 9.97 11.85 -6.15
C SER A 32 11.00 11.85 -7.29
N LYS A 33 10.71 11.14 -8.39
CA LYS A 33 11.48 11.20 -9.64
C LYS A 33 11.08 12.37 -10.56
N GLY A 34 10.23 13.29 -10.09
CA GLY A 34 9.89 14.56 -10.78
C GLY A 34 8.59 14.54 -11.59
N HIS A 35 7.84 13.43 -11.59
CA HIS A 35 6.58 13.36 -12.32
C HIS A 35 5.41 13.96 -11.53
N LYS A 36 4.54 14.70 -12.21
CA LYS A 36 3.41 15.40 -11.58
C LYS A 36 2.13 14.55 -11.63
N PHE A 37 1.94 13.70 -10.64
CA PHE A 37 0.71 12.94 -10.43
C PHE A 37 -0.12 13.53 -9.29
N VAL A 38 -1.45 13.40 -9.35
CA VAL A 38 -2.37 13.72 -8.26
C VAL A 38 -3.25 12.51 -8.01
N ILE A 39 -3.35 12.06 -6.75
CA ILE A 39 -4.17 10.91 -6.36
C ILE A 39 -5.30 11.39 -5.47
N PHE A 40 -6.53 11.00 -5.81
CA PHE A 40 -7.70 11.23 -4.97
C PHE A 40 -8.17 9.90 -4.37
N GLY A 41 -8.08 9.80 -3.05
CA GLY A 41 -8.54 8.63 -2.28
C GLY A 41 -7.57 7.44 -2.28
N SER A 42 -7.39 6.83 -1.10
CA SER A 42 -6.64 5.59 -0.93
C SER A 42 -7.52 4.49 -0.36
N HIS A 43 -7.23 3.26 -0.78
CA HIS A 43 -7.72 2.04 -0.18
C HIS A 43 -6.52 1.35 0.47
N ASN A 44 -6.54 1.21 1.79
CA ASN A 44 -5.46 0.58 2.57
C ASN A 44 -5.50 -0.96 2.45
N LYS A 45 -5.63 -1.47 1.22
CA LYS A 45 -5.60 -2.91 0.90
C LYS A 45 -4.34 -3.24 0.12
N LEU A 46 -3.80 -4.42 0.38
CA LEU A 46 -2.78 -5.05 -0.44
C LEU A 46 -3.47 -6.03 -1.41
N TYR A 47 -3.17 -5.95 -2.71
CA TYR A 47 -3.74 -6.87 -3.70
C TYR A 47 -2.68 -7.85 -4.16
N HIS A 48 -2.96 -9.15 -4.05
CA HIS A 48 -2.04 -10.21 -4.49
C HIS A 48 -1.77 -10.20 -6.01
N LYS A 49 -2.69 -9.65 -6.82
CA LYS A 49 -2.53 -9.49 -8.27
C LYS A 49 -1.96 -8.13 -8.67
N TRP A 50 -1.36 -7.38 -7.74
CA TRP A 50 -0.73 -6.12 -8.10
C TRP A 50 0.45 -6.37 -9.03
N GLN A 51 0.47 -5.70 -10.18
CA GLN A 51 1.53 -5.83 -11.16
C GLN A 51 2.41 -4.59 -11.10
N LEU A 52 3.69 -4.82 -10.84
CA LEU A 52 4.71 -3.78 -10.80
C LEU A 52 5.00 -3.30 -12.24
N PRO A 53 4.86 -2.00 -12.53
CA PRO A 53 5.30 -1.48 -13.81
C PRO A 53 6.80 -1.74 -14.03
N ILE A 54 7.15 -2.11 -15.27
CA ILE A 54 8.54 -2.40 -15.66
C ILE A 54 9.48 -1.21 -15.40
N PRO A 55 9.09 0.05 -15.72
CA PRO A 55 9.94 1.20 -15.43
C PRO A 55 10.20 1.35 -13.94
N PHE A 56 11.47 1.59 -13.60
CA PHE A 56 11.95 1.80 -12.23
C PHE A 56 11.77 0.61 -11.28
N ARG A 57 11.50 -0.60 -11.81
CA ARG A 57 11.34 -1.82 -11.00
C ARG A 57 12.50 -2.04 -10.03
N LYS A 58 13.74 -1.91 -10.50
CA LYS A 58 14.96 -2.12 -9.68
C LYS A 58 15.05 -1.15 -8.49
N ASP A 59 14.73 0.11 -8.72
CA ASP A 59 14.75 1.15 -7.68
C ASP A 59 13.54 1.06 -6.74
N PHE A 60 12.38 0.69 -7.29
CA PHE A 60 11.13 0.70 -6.55
C PHE A 60 11.02 -0.47 -5.59
N ILE A 61 11.51 -1.66 -5.95
CA ILE A 61 11.42 -2.84 -5.07
C ILE A 61 12.01 -2.58 -3.68
N PRO A 62 13.28 -2.14 -3.51
CA PRO A 62 13.83 -1.91 -2.18
C PRO A 62 13.10 -0.78 -1.43
N HIS A 63 12.68 0.26 -2.16
CA HIS A 63 11.87 1.35 -1.59
C HIS A 63 10.53 0.83 -1.05
N ALA A 64 9.81 0.02 -1.84
CA ALA A 64 8.52 -0.53 -1.46
C ALA A 64 8.64 -1.48 -0.27
N SER A 65 9.66 -2.35 -0.25
CA SER A 65 9.89 -3.28 0.85
C SER A 65 10.04 -2.54 2.18
N PHE A 66 10.90 -1.51 2.24
CA PHE A 66 11.10 -0.71 3.45
C PHE A 66 9.78 -0.12 3.99
N TYR A 67 8.99 0.52 3.13
CA TYR A 67 7.72 1.12 3.57
C TYR A 67 6.65 0.07 3.92
N LEU A 68 6.66 -1.10 3.28
CA LEU A 68 5.72 -2.17 3.62
C LEU A 68 6.03 -2.74 5.01
N ASP A 69 7.31 -2.93 5.34
CA ASP A 69 7.73 -3.39 6.67
C ASP A 69 7.28 -2.39 7.74
N GLU A 70 7.52 -1.09 7.53
CA GLU A 70 7.06 -0.02 8.43
C GLU A 70 5.54 -0.02 8.61
N ILE A 71 4.77 -0.20 7.52
CA ILE A 71 3.30 -0.27 7.60
C ILE A 71 2.85 -1.50 8.41
N ILE A 72 3.49 -2.66 8.19
CA ILE A 72 3.16 -3.90 8.90
C ILE A 72 3.47 -3.75 10.39
N GLU A 73 4.63 -3.19 10.74
CA GLU A 73 5.02 -2.95 12.14
C GLU A 73 4.05 -1.98 12.84
N ASN A 74 3.70 -0.88 12.18
CA ASN A 74 2.74 0.08 12.72
C ASN A 74 1.35 -0.55 12.95
N GLU A 75 0.88 -1.39 12.04
CA GLU A 75 -0.40 -2.08 12.19
C GLU A 75 -0.34 -3.11 13.33
N ILE A 76 0.77 -3.84 13.48
CA ILE A 76 0.98 -4.76 14.60
C ILE A 76 0.95 -4.00 15.93
N ASN A 77 1.65 -2.87 16.01
CA ASN A 77 1.70 -2.04 17.22
C ASN A 77 0.33 -1.48 17.57
N HIS A 78 -0.40 -0.97 16.58
CA HIS A 78 -1.77 -0.48 16.77
C HIS A 78 -2.71 -1.58 17.29
N LEU A 79 -2.68 -2.78 16.69
CA LEU A 79 -3.49 -3.92 17.14
C LEU A 79 -3.09 -4.39 18.55
N THR A 80 -1.81 -4.34 18.88
CA THR A 80 -1.30 -4.70 20.21
C THR A 80 -1.77 -3.69 21.26
N SER A 81 -1.73 -2.40 20.95
CA SER A 81 -2.24 -1.33 21.82
C SER A 81 -3.75 -1.44 22.04
N LEU A 82 -4.52 -1.72 20.99
CA LEU A 82 -5.97 -1.97 21.11
C LEU A 82 -6.28 -3.17 22.01
N ARG A 83 -5.50 -4.25 21.92
CA ARG A 83 -5.66 -5.41 22.81
C ARG A 83 -5.31 -5.09 24.25
N ALA A 84 -4.24 -4.32 24.47
CA ALA A 84 -3.80 -3.92 25.81
C ALA A 84 -4.78 -2.93 26.49
N THR A 85 -5.61 -2.23 25.70
CA THR A 85 -6.64 -1.31 26.20
C THR A 85 -8.02 -1.95 26.31
N SER A 86 -8.19 -3.19 25.81
CA SER A 86 -9.45 -3.92 25.83
C SER A 86 -9.60 -4.76 27.10
N ASP A 87 -9.75 -4.09 28.24
CA ASP A 87 -10.13 -4.70 29.54
C ASP A 87 -11.68 -4.82 29.71
N SER A 88 -12.46 -4.62 28.65
CA SER A 88 -13.93 -4.74 28.66
C SER A 88 -14.42 -6.01 27.94
N ASP A 89 -15.36 -6.70 28.60
CA ASP A 89 -15.94 -8.04 28.37
C ASP A 89 -16.12 -8.53 26.90
N PRO A 90 -16.14 -9.85 26.66
CA PRO A 90 -16.09 -10.45 25.34
C PRO A 90 -17.49 -10.51 24.72
N GLU A 91 -18.02 -9.41 24.20
CA GLU A 91 -19.06 -9.52 23.17
C GLU A 91 -19.17 -8.27 22.31
N SER A 92 -19.46 -8.51 21.03
CA SER A 92 -19.71 -7.52 19.97
C SER A 92 -18.48 -6.79 19.39
N GLU A 93 -17.87 -7.41 18.38
CA GLU A 93 -17.93 -6.82 17.03
C GLU A 93 -17.50 -7.85 16.00
N ASN A 94 -18.42 -8.17 15.08
CA ASN A 94 -18.23 -9.05 13.95
C ASN A 94 -17.26 -8.41 12.93
N ARG A 95 -15.96 -8.40 13.25
CA ARG A 95 -14.91 -8.17 12.28
C ARG A 95 -14.40 -9.53 11.87
N ASP A 96 -14.63 -9.85 10.60
CA ASP A 96 -14.23 -11.07 9.91
C ASP A 96 -12.70 -11.13 9.73
N TYR A 97 -11.93 -10.96 10.82
CA TYR A 97 -10.50 -11.23 10.85
C TYR A 97 -10.33 -12.74 10.83
N LYS A 98 -10.35 -13.32 9.62
CA LYS A 98 -9.72 -14.61 9.40
C LYS A 98 -8.36 -14.59 10.07
N LYS A 99 -8.20 -15.39 11.12
CA LYS A 99 -7.00 -15.62 11.91
C LYS A 99 -5.76 -15.67 11.02
N ILE A 100 -5.07 -14.54 10.83
CA ILE A 100 -3.88 -14.48 9.99
C ILE A 100 -2.73 -15.05 10.83
N ARG A 101 -2.41 -16.33 10.60
CA ARG A 101 -1.22 -16.96 11.15
C ARG A 101 -0.03 -16.51 10.30
N PHE A 102 0.64 -15.45 10.72
CA PHE A 102 1.87 -15.01 10.06
C PHE A 102 2.98 -16.01 10.35
N VAL A 103 3.38 -16.79 9.34
CA VAL A 103 4.57 -17.63 9.38
C VAL A 103 5.67 -16.87 8.66
N ARG A 104 6.63 -16.32 9.40
CA ARG A 104 7.86 -15.77 8.84
C ARG A 104 8.72 -16.96 8.41
N LYS A 105 8.77 -17.27 7.11
CA LYS A 105 9.85 -18.10 6.55
C LYS A 105 10.76 -17.17 5.76
N MET A 106 11.95 -16.97 6.29
CA MET A 106 13.03 -16.23 5.66
C MET A 106 14.13 -17.24 5.39
N GLU A 107 14.21 -17.71 4.14
CA GLU A 107 15.39 -18.36 3.61
C GLU A 107 15.69 -17.69 2.27
N LEU A 108 16.75 -16.87 2.27
CA LEU A 108 17.40 -16.35 1.07
C LEU A 108 18.64 -17.23 0.86
N SER A 109 18.74 -17.91 -0.28
CA SER A 109 19.98 -18.55 -0.74
C SER A 109 20.72 -17.60 -1.68
N GLU A 110 22.03 -17.47 -1.47
CA GLU A 110 22.92 -16.45 -2.05
C GLU A 110 23.38 -16.70 -3.50
N GLU A 111 22.53 -17.18 -4.42
CA GLU A 111 23.02 -17.58 -5.76
C GLU A 111 22.21 -17.12 -6.99
N ASP A 112 21.62 -15.92 -7.02
CA ASP A 112 21.02 -15.41 -8.28
C ASP A 112 21.30 -13.91 -8.51
N LEU A 113 22.57 -13.55 -8.48
CA LEU A 113 23.11 -12.26 -8.97
C LEU A 113 22.96 -12.12 -10.49
#